data_AF-A0ABD1UBT1-F1
#
_entry.id   AF-A0ABD1UBT1-F1
#
_cell.length_a   1.000
_cell.length_b   1.000
_cell.length_c   1.000
_cell.angle_alpha   90.00
_cell.angle_beta   90.00
_cell.angle_gamma   90.00
#
_symmetry.space_group_name_H-M   'P 1'
#
loop_
_entity.id
_entity.type
_entity.pdbx_description
1 polymer ?
#
loop_
_entity_poly.entity_id
_entity_poly.type
_entity_poly.pdbx_seq_one_letter_code
_entity_poly.pdbx_strand_id
1 'polypeptide(L)'
;MSRKAIKAQDESSKLAAEAVSNLLTVTVFSSQTRILQMLEKAQDGPQKESIRQSWFVGIGLGTSQSLMTCTWALDFWYGGKLLAEGSIGSRELFQTLMILVSTGRVIANAGTMTKDLAKGAEAVGSIFAVLDWCSLIELEDPHSYKPDKLTGHVELQDVYFAYPARPKVMIFKGFSIIIVAGSTNLKKPKAIIRSRVPLNNQNSFIIYKNI
;
A
#
# COMPACT_ATOMS: atom_id res chain seq x y z
N MET A 1 12.64 4.02 -9.84
CA MET A 1 12.49 5.08 -8.81
C MET A 1 13.01 4.58 -7.48
N SER A 2 14.01 5.23 -6.89
CA SER A 2 14.43 4.91 -5.51
C SER A 2 13.27 5.16 -4.53
N ARG A 3 13.18 4.34 -3.47
CA ARG A 3 12.19 4.50 -2.39
C ARG A 3 12.20 5.93 -1.81
N LYS A 4 13.34 6.60 -1.83
CA LYS A 4 13.48 8.00 -1.36
C LYS A 4 12.78 8.99 -2.28
N ALA A 5 12.90 8.83 -3.60
CA ALA A 5 12.23 9.69 -4.58
C ALA A 5 10.72 9.52 -4.53
N ILE A 6 10.23 8.29 -4.35
CA ILE A 6 8.79 7.99 -4.19
C ILE A 6 8.23 8.68 -2.95
N LYS A 7 8.93 8.58 -1.80
CA LYS A 7 8.49 9.23 -0.56
C LYS A 7 8.42 10.75 -0.69
N ALA A 8 9.45 11.37 -1.25
CA ALA A 8 9.46 12.82 -1.42
C ALA A 8 8.41 13.30 -2.45
N GLN A 9 8.16 12.51 -3.50
CA GLN A 9 7.06 12.77 -4.44
C GLN A 9 5.70 12.68 -3.75
N ASP A 10 5.48 11.67 -2.90
CA ASP A 10 4.24 11.49 -2.15
C ASP A 10 4.00 12.66 -1.17
N GLU A 11 5.03 13.14 -0.48
CA GLU A 11 4.95 14.34 0.37
C GLU A 11 4.58 15.60 -0.42
N SER A 12 5.23 15.83 -1.58
CA SER A 12 4.90 16.95 -2.46
C SER A 12 3.47 16.87 -3.01
N SER A 13 3.05 15.68 -3.45
CA SER A 13 1.69 15.45 -3.96
C SER A 13 0.63 15.62 -2.87
N LYS A 14 0.89 15.16 -1.64
CA LYS A 14 0.01 15.39 -0.48
C LYS A 14 -0.15 16.87 -0.18
N LEU A 15 0.96 17.61 -0.12
CA LEU A 15 0.93 19.05 0.14
C LEU A 15 0.15 19.80 -0.95
N ALA A 16 0.35 19.44 -2.21
CA ALA A 16 -0.39 20.03 -3.32
C ALA A 16 -1.89 19.71 -3.24
N ALA A 17 -2.24 18.45 -2.95
CA ALA A 17 -3.64 18.04 -2.80
C ALA A 17 -4.33 18.77 -1.64
N GLU A 18 -3.68 18.93 -0.50
CA GLU A 18 -4.20 19.66 0.65
C GLU A 18 -4.42 21.15 0.35
N ALA A 19 -3.46 21.77 -0.36
CA ALA A 19 -3.55 23.16 -0.78
C ALA A 19 -4.72 23.41 -1.75
N VAL A 20 -4.93 22.50 -2.72
CA VAL A 20 -6.03 22.60 -3.68
C VAL A 20 -7.38 22.33 -3.01
N SER A 21 -7.45 21.33 -2.12
CA SER A 21 -8.68 21.02 -1.37
C SER A 21 -9.12 22.18 -0.48
N ASN A 22 -8.17 22.96 0.06
CA ASN A 22 -8.42 24.07 0.98
C ASN A 22 -8.08 25.44 0.37
N LEU A 23 -8.29 25.59 -0.94
CA LEU A 23 -7.87 26.79 -1.67
C LEU A 23 -8.45 28.08 -1.10
N LEU A 24 -9.73 28.08 -0.69
CA LEU A 24 -10.37 29.23 -0.06
C LEU A 24 -9.69 29.63 1.27
N THR A 25 -9.27 28.65 2.06
CA THR A 25 -8.54 28.90 3.30
C THR A 25 -7.19 29.55 3.00
N VAL A 26 -6.46 29.03 2.00
CA VAL A 26 -5.17 29.58 1.59
C VAL A 26 -5.29 31.02 1.08
N THR A 27 -6.35 31.33 0.31
CA THR A 27 -6.58 32.69 -0.20
C THR A 27 -7.03 33.66 0.89
N VAL A 28 -7.92 33.25 1.79
CA VAL A 28 -8.36 34.08 2.94
C VAL A 28 -7.20 34.42 3.86
N PHE A 29 -6.28 33.48 4.09
CA PHE A 29 -5.06 33.72 4.88
C PHE A 29 -3.90 34.31 4.07
N SER A 30 -4.11 34.66 2.79
CA SER A 30 -3.09 35.19 1.87
C SER A 30 -1.75 34.42 1.94
N SER A 31 -1.83 33.10 2.10
CA SER A 31 -0.67 32.23 2.42
C SER A 31 -0.14 31.47 1.19
N GLN A 32 -0.52 31.91 -0.01
CA GLN A 32 -0.16 31.27 -1.28
C GLN A 32 1.36 31.13 -1.44
N THR A 33 2.11 32.21 -1.18
CA THR A 33 3.58 32.22 -1.29
C THR A 33 4.24 31.20 -0.36
N ARG A 34 3.72 31.05 0.86
CA ARG A 34 4.25 30.09 1.85
C ARG A 34 4.06 28.65 1.39
N ILE A 35 2.88 28.33 0.85
CA ILE A 35 2.58 26.99 0.33
C ILE A 35 3.45 26.66 -0.89
N LEU A 36 3.65 27.63 -1.79
CA LEU A 36 4.54 27.46 -2.94
C LEU A 36 6.00 27.21 -2.52
N GLN A 37 6.52 27.95 -1.54
CA GLN A 37 7.86 27.71 -1.00
C GLN A 37 8.00 26.33 -0.35
N MET A 38 6.97 25.88 0.38
CA MET A 38 6.96 24.53 0.96
C MET A 38 6.96 23.45 -0.14
N LEU A 39 6.25 23.67 -1.24
CA LEU A 39 6.22 22.77 -2.38
C LEU A 39 7.57 22.71 -3.10
N GLU A 40 8.19 23.86 -3.37
CA GLU A 40 9.51 23.95 -3.99
C GLU A 40 10.57 23.21 -3.15
N LYS A 41 10.54 23.44 -1.82
CA LYS A 41 11.44 22.74 -0.89
C LYS A 41 11.21 21.23 -0.86
N ALA A 42 9.97 20.77 -1.00
CA ALA A 42 9.64 19.35 -1.09
C ALA A 42 10.12 18.72 -2.41
N GLN A 43 10.24 19.51 -3.49
CA GLN A 43 10.63 19.03 -4.83
C GLN A 43 12.15 19.03 -5.07
N ASP A 44 12.93 19.89 -4.41
CA ASP A 44 14.39 19.99 -4.62
C ASP A 44 15.14 18.67 -4.32
N GLY A 45 14.74 17.97 -3.25
CA GLY A 45 15.28 16.65 -2.90
C GLY A 45 15.08 15.59 -4.00
N PRO A 46 13.84 15.27 -4.41
CA PRO A 46 13.58 14.30 -5.47
C PRO A 46 14.14 14.72 -6.82
N GLN A 47 14.22 16.02 -7.13
CA GLN A 47 14.82 16.49 -8.39
C GLN A 47 16.32 16.16 -8.48
N LYS A 48 17.09 16.46 -7.44
CA LYS A 48 18.53 16.12 -7.37
C LYS A 48 18.78 14.62 -7.46
N GLU A 49 17.98 13.84 -6.74
CA GLU A 49 18.08 12.38 -6.76
C GLU A 49 17.68 11.80 -8.13
N SER A 50 16.67 12.37 -8.79
CA SER A 50 16.25 11.99 -10.14
C SER A 50 17.35 12.24 -11.17
N ILE A 51 18.02 13.39 -11.11
CA ILE A 51 19.17 13.70 -11.99
C ILE A 51 20.28 12.66 -11.78
N ARG A 52 20.63 12.37 -10.53
CA ARG A 52 21.66 11.38 -10.20
C ARG A 52 21.30 9.99 -10.71
N GLN A 53 20.05 9.55 -10.52
CA GLN A 53 19.56 8.28 -11.05
C GLN A 53 19.57 8.26 -12.58
N SER A 54 19.20 9.36 -13.22
CA SER A 54 19.17 9.47 -14.68
C SER A 54 20.56 9.26 -15.28
N TRP A 55 21.61 9.78 -14.64
CA TRP A 55 22.99 9.50 -15.05
C TRP A 55 23.35 8.02 -14.93
N PHE A 56 23.03 7.37 -13.80
CA PHE A 56 23.31 5.94 -13.63
C PHE A 56 22.54 5.06 -14.62
N VAL A 57 21.26 5.36 -14.84
CA VAL A 57 20.42 4.65 -15.81
C VAL A 57 20.93 4.89 -17.22
N GLY A 58 21.30 6.12 -17.56
CA GLY A 58 21.85 6.50 -18.87
C GLY A 58 23.16 5.76 -19.18
N ILE A 59 24.11 5.74 -18.24
CA ILE A 59 25.36 4.98 -18.39
C ILE A 59 25.06 3.49 -18.52
N GLY A 60 24.22 2.92 -17.66
CA GLY A 60 23.86 1.50 -17.71
C GLY A 60 23.24 1.08 -19.04
N LEU A 61 22.30 1.89 -19.56
CA LEU A 61 21.66 1.63 -20.86
C LEU A 61 22.64 1.83 -22.02
N GLY A 62 23.42 2.91 -22.01
CA GLY A 62 24.40 3.19 -23.06
C GLY A 62 25.47 2.10 -23.15
N THR A 63 26.02 1.67 -22.01
CA THR A 63 26.99 0.56 -21.95
C THR A 63 26.35 -0.74 -22.44
N SER A 64 25.14 -1.08 -22.00
CA SER A 64 24.46 -2.31 -22.45
C SER A 64 24.19 -2.33 -23.96
N GLN A 65 23.73 -1.20 -24.52
CA GLN A 65 23.48 -1.06 -25.95
C GLN A 65 24.78 -1.16 -26.78
N SER A 66 25.86 -0.57 -26.27
CA SER A 66 27.19 -0.64 -26.86
C SER A 66 27.69 -2.08 -26.90
N LEU A 67 27.64 -2.80 -25.77
CA LEU A 67 28.02 -4.22 -25.72
C LEU A 67 27.22 -5.07 -26.71
N MET A 68 25.91 -4.84 -26.82
CA MET A 68 25.07 -5.58 -27.76
C MET A 68 25.54 -5.36 -29.21
N THR A 69 25.88 -4.13 -29.57
CA THR A 69 26.42 -3.81 -30.90
C THR A 69 27.80 -4.43 -31.12
N CYS A 70 28.66 -4.42 -30.09
CA CYS A 70 29.97 -5.06 -30.13
C CYS A 70 29.85 -6.58 -30.32
N THR A 71 28.92 -7.25 -29.64
CA THR A 71 28.67 -8.69 -29.84
C THR A 71 28.30 -8.98 -31.29
N TRP A 72 27.39 -8.21 -31.88
CA TRP A 72 27.03 -8.37 -33.30
C TRP A 72 28.23 -8.18 -34.22
N ALA A 73 29.05 -7.16 -33.97
CA ALA A 73 30.27 -6.92 -34.75
C ALA A 73 31.26 -8.09 -34.66
N LEU A 74 31.44 -8.66 -33.46
CA LEU A 74 32.30 -9.83 -33.23
C LEU A 74 31.75 -11.09 -33.90
N ASP A 75 30.44 -11.32 -33.83
CA ASP A 75 29.78 -12.45 -34.47
C ASP A 75 29.99 -12.42 -36.00
N PHE A 76 29.83 -11.24 -36.62
CA PHE A 76 30.07 -11.07 -38.05
C PHE A 76 31.56 -11.12 -38.42
N TRP A 77 32.45 -10.56 -37.60
CA TRP A 77 33.89 -10.61 -37.86
C TRP A 77 34.42 -12.04 -37.82
N TYR A 78 34.09 -12.79 -36.76
CA TYR A 78 34.51 -14.18 -36.61
C TYR A 78 33.81 -15.08 -37.62
N GLY A 79 32.50 -14.90 -37.84
CA GLY A 79 31.75 -15.61 -38.86
C GLY A 79 32.31 -15.38 -40.27
N GLY A 80 32.68 -14.14 -40.60
CA GLY A 80 33.32 -13.80 -41.88
C GLY A 80 34.69 -14.46 -42.04
N LYS A 81 35.48 -14.56 -40.97
CA LYS A 81 36.76 -15.29 -40.98
C LYS A 81 36.57 -16.78 -41.29
N LEU A 82 35.59 -17.44 -40.65
CA LEU A 82 35.29 -18.85 -40.91
C LEU A 82 34.78 -19.10 -42.34
N LEU A 83 34.04 -18.15 -42.90
CA LEU A 83 33.60 -18.18 -44.28
C LEU A 83 34.79 -18.06 -45.26
N ALA A 84 35.76 -17.19 -44.96
CA ALA A 84 36.96 -17.01 -45.77
C ALA A 84 37.90 -18.24 -45.75
N GLU A 85 37.96 -18.95 -44.62
CA GLU A 85 38.71 -20.21 -44.48
C GLU A 85 38.01 -21.41 -45.16
N GLY A 86 36.79 -21.24 -45.67
CA GLY A 86 36.02 -22.30 -46.34
C GLY A 86 35.43 -23.35 -45.40
N SER A 87 35.51 -23.13 -44.08
CA SER A 87 35.05 -24.08 -43.05
C SER A 87 33.52 -24.16 -42.94
N ILE A 88 32.81 -23.07 -43.27
CA ILE A 88 31.34 -22.96 -43.17
C ILE A 88 30.81 -22.22 -44.41
N GLY A 89 29.66 -22.62 -44.93
CA GLY A 89 28.96 -21.90 -46.00
C GLY A 89 28.18 -20.68 -45.50
N SER A 90 27.85 -19.76 -46.40
CA SER A 90 27.12 -18.53 -46.04
C SER A 90 25.72 -18.82 -45.48
N ARG A 91 25.05 -19.88 -45.98
CA ARG A 91 23.72 -20.30 -45.51
C ARG A 91 23.75 -20.73 -44.05
N GLU A 92 24.70 -21.58 -43.69
CA GLU A 92 24.84 -22.16 -42.35
C GLU A 92 25.16 -21.09 -41.31
N LEU A 93 25.96 -20.07 -41.68
CA LEU A 93 26.26 -18.92 -40.83
C LEU A 93 25.00 -18.10 -40.51
N PHE A 94 24.23 -17.69 -41.52
CA PHE A 94 23.01 -16.92 -41.30
C PHE A 94 21.94 -17.71 -40.55
N GLN A 95 21.83 -19.02 -40.82
CA GLN A 95 20.91 -19.90 -40.11
C GLN A 95 21.25 -19.99 -38.62
N THR A 96 22.53 -20.20 -38.29
CA THR A 96 22.99 -20.29 -36.89
C THR A 96 22.81 -18.97 -36.15
N LEU A 97 23.12 -17.84 -36.80
CA LEU A 97 22.92 -16.50 -36.24
C LEU A 97 21.44 -16.23 -35.92
N MET A 98 20.53 -16.56 -36.84
CA MET A 98 19.09 -16.40 -36.62
C MET A 98 18.60 -17.23 -35.43
N ILE A 99 19.01 -18.50 -35.34
CA ILE A 99 18.64 -19.38 -34.22
C ILE A 99 19.15 -18.82 -32.89
N LEU A 100 20.41 -18.34 -32.86
CA LEU A 100 21.01 -17.77 -31.66
C LEU A 100 20.25 -16.52 -31.18
N VAL A 101 19.98 -15.57 -32.08
CA VAL A 101 19.27 -14.33 -31.76
C VAL A 101 17.83 -14.60 -31.33
N SER A 102 17.11 -15.46 -32.05
CA SER A 102 15.72 -15.82 -31.72
C SER A 102 15.64 -16.51 -30.35
N THR A 103 16.52 -17.47 -30.07
CA THR A 103 16.53 -18.20 -28.80
C THR A 103 16.90 -17.27 -27.64
N GLY A 104 17.93 -16.43 -27.81
CA GLY A 104 18.32 -15.45 -26.80
C GLY A 104 17.20 -14.47 -26.46
N ARG A 105 16.45 -14.01 -27.46
CA ARG A 105 15.29 -13.13 -27.25
C ARG A 105 14.16 -13.81 -26.48
N VAL A 106 13.86 -15.08 -26.79
CA VAL A 106 12.84 -15.85 -26.07
C VAL A 106 13.24 -16.06 -24.61
N ILE A 107 14.50 -16.39 -24.33
CA ILE A 107 15.01 -16.54 -22.96
C ILE A 107 14.90 -15.21 -22.19
N ALA A 108 15.32 -14.11 -22.81
CA ALA A 108 15.22 -12.79 -22.19
C ALA A 108 13.76 -12.41 -21.86
N ASN A 109 12.83 -12.66 -22.78
CA ASN A 109 11.40 -12.43 -22.56
C ASN A 109 10.82 -13.33 -21.48
N ALA A 110 11.16 -14.62 -21.45
CA ALA A 110 10.73 -15.51 -20.38
C ALA A 110 11.25 -15.03 -19.02
N GLY A 111 12.50 -14.55 -18.97
CA GLY A 111 13.10 -13.99 -17.76
C GLY A 111 12.38 -12.75 -17.24
N THR A 112 11.86 -11.87 -18.11
CA THR A 112 11.07 -10.71 -17.67
C THR A 112 9.70 -11.11 -17.12
N MET A 113 9.04 -12.10 -17.72
CA MET A 113 7.72 -12.59 -17.29
C MET A 113 7.72 -13.20 -15.88
N THR A 114 8.84 -13.81 -15.44
CA THR A 114 8.96 -14.39 -14.09
C THR A 114 8.67 -13.36 -12.99
N LYS A 115 9.06 -12.09 -13.18
CA LYS A 115 8.80 -11.03 -12.21
C LYS A 115 7.31 -10.71 -12.09
N ASP A 116 6.61 -10.72 -13.21
CA ASP A 116 5.17 -10.45 -13.25
C ASP A 116 4.38 -11.60 -12.63
N LEU A 117 4.80 -12.84 -12.88
CA LEU A 117 4.21 -14.01 -12.23
C LEU A 117 4.38 -13.97 -10.70
N ALA A 118 5.58 -13.59 -10.21
CA ALA A 118 5.83 -13.46 -8.78
C ALA A 118 4.94 -12.40 -8.13
N LYS A 119 4.78 -11.22 -8.77
CA LYS A 119 3.87 -10.18 -8.30
C LYS A 119 2.40 -10.62 -8.35
N GLY A 120 2.02 -11.35 -9.39
CA GLY A 120 0.67 -11.91 -9.51
C GLY A 120 0.37 -12.87 -8.35
N ALA A 121 1.31 -13.74 -8.00
CA ALA A 121 1.17 -14.65 -6.87
C ALA A 121 1.04 -13.90 -5.53
N GLU A 122 1.81 -12.83 -5.31
CA GLU A 122 1.71 -11.99 -4.11
C GLU A 122 0.34 -11.27 -4.02
N ALA A 123 -0.15 -10.75 -5.13
CA ALA A 123 -1.46 -10.10 -5.19
C ALA A 123 -2.61 -11.09 -4.92
N VAL A 124 -2.55 -12.28 -5.52
CA VAL A 124 -3.52 -13.36 -5.26
C VAL A 124 -3.48 -13.78 -3.80
N GLY A 125 -2.30 -13.92 -3.20
CA GLY A 125 -2.17 -14.21 -1.77
C GLY A 125 -2.79 -13.13 -0.88
N SER A 126 -2.66 -11.85 -1.25
CA SER A 126 -3.31 -10.75 -0.52
C SER A 126 -4.84 -10.77 -0.64
N ILE A 127 -5.37 -11.16 -1.81
CA ILE A 127 -6.82 -11.32 -2.01
C ILE A 127 -7.36 -12.46 -1.16
N PHE A 128 -6.69 -13.63 -1.19
CA PHE A 128 -7.09 -14.76 -0.34
C PHE A 128 -6.98 -14.43 1.14
N ALA A 129 -5.98 -13.67 1.57
CA ALA A 129 -5.87 -13.21 2.96
C ALA A 129 -7.07 -12.36 3.41
N VAL A 130 -7.68 -11.59 2.50
CA VAL A 130 -8.91 -10.82 2.79
C VAL A 130 -10.16 -11.71 2.69
N LEU A 131 -10.22 -12.62 1.73
CA LEU A 131 -11.36 -13.51 1.53
C LEU A 131 -11.53 -14.51 2.67
N ASP A 132 -10.42 -15.06 3.16
CA ASP A 132 -10.40 -16.00 4.29
C ASP A 132 -10.52 -15.29 5.64
N TRP A 133 -10.54 -13.95 5.65
CA TRP A 133 -10.68 -13.20 6.88
C TRP A 133 -12.10 -13.35 7.45
N CYS A 134 -12.19 -14.03 8.60
CA CYS A 134 -13.43 -14.11 9.37
C CYS A 134 -13.57 -12.90 10.30
N SER A 135 -14.71 -12.19 10.22
CA SER A 135 -15.04 -11.10 11.15
C SER A 135 -15.44 -11.64 12.52
N LEU A 136 -14.95 -11.01 13.58
CA LEU A 136 -15.38 -11.31 14.97
C LEU A 136 -16.84 -10.91 15.26
N ILE A 137 -17.39 -10.01 14.45
CA ILE A 137 -18.79 -9.59 14.51
C ILE A 137 -19.49 -10.24 13.32
N GLU A 138 -20.35 -11.21 13.62
CA GLU A 138 -21.12 -11.94 12.61
C GLU A 138 -22.42 -11.19 12.32
N LEU A 139 -22.60 -10.75 11.07
CA LEU A 139 -23.75 -9.93 10.67
C LEU A 139 -25.01 -10.78 10.38
N GLU A 140 -24.83 -12.04 9.99
CA GLU A 140 -25.89 -12.95 9.57
C GLU A 140 -25.84 -14.26 10.36
N ASP A 141 -25.81 -14.19 11.68
CA ASP A 141 -25.95 -15.37 12.52
C ASP A 141 -27.42 -15.88 12.45
N PRO A 142 -27.69 -17.09 11.92
CA PRO A 142 -29.04 -17.67 11.89
C PRO A 142 -29.59 -17.99 13.29
N HIS A 143 -28.74 -18.02 14.32
CA HIS A 143 -29.11 -18.14 15.73
C HIS A 143 -29.25 -16.78 16.43
N SER A 144 -29.09 -15.67 15.70
CA SER A 144 -29.28 -14.32 16.26
C SER A 144 -30.71 -14.12 16.75
N TYR A 145 -30.83 -13.62 17.98
CA TYR A 145 -32.11 -13.35 18.60
C TYR A 145 -32.75 -12.11 17.93
N LYS A 146 -33.81 -12.34 17.15
CA LYS A 146 -34.64 -11.28 16.57
C LYS A 146 -35.84 -11.03 17.50
N PRO A 147 -35.90 -9.90 18.22
CA PRO A 147 -37.03 -9.59 19.09
C PRO A 147 -38.27 -9.23 18.27
N ASP A 148 -39.42 -9.87 18.56
CA ASP A 148 -40.71 -9.59 17.89
C ASP A 148 -41.22 -8.17 18.16
N LYS A 149 -40.84 -7.59 19.30
CA LYS A 149 -41.22 -6.24 19.71
C LYS A 149 -40.06 -5.54 20.41
N LEU A 150 -39.59 -4.45 19.83
CA LEU A 150 -38.63 -3.54 20.46
C LEU A 150 -39.37 -2.51 21.31
N THR A 151 -39.06 -2.46 22.61
CA THR A 151 -39.57 -1.44 23.53
C THR A 151 -38.77 -0.14 23.46
N GLY A 152 -37.52 -0.19 22.99
CA GLY A 152 -36.64 0.98 22.88
C GLY A 152 -35.95 1.37 24.20
N HIS A 153 -35.93 0.47 25.20
CA HIS A 153 -35.10 0.64 26.40
C HIS A 153 -33.66 0.24 26.08
N VAL A 154 -32.69 1.12 26.38
CA VAL A 154 -31.26 0.86 26.13
C VAL A 154 -30.47 1.12 27.41
N GLU A 155 -29.70 0.13 27.84
CA GLU A 155 -28.80 0.23 28.99
C GLU A 155 -27.37 -0.07 28.56
N LEU A 156 -26.45 0.79 29.00
CA LEU A 156 -25.01 0.61 28.91
C LEU A 156 -24.49 0.49 30.34
N GLN A 157 -23.77 -0.59 30.64
CA GLN A 157 -23.29 -0.89 31.98
C GLN A 157 -21.77 -1.12 31.96
N ASP A 158 -21.06 -0.36 32.79
CA ASP A 158 -19.60 -0.47 33.02
C ASP A 158 -18.78 -0.63 31.73
N VAL A 159 -19.06 0.20 30.72
CA VAL A 159 -18.46 0.07 29.40
C VAL A 159 -17.02 0.60 29.40
N TYR A 160 -16.09 -0.25 28.93
CA TYR A 160 -14.70 0.10 28.64
C TYR A 160 -14.47 0.02 27.13
N PHE A 161 -14.02 1.11 26.53
CA PHE A 161 -13.86 1.19 25.08
C PHE A 161 -12.63 1.99 24.68
N ALA A 162 -11.87 1.43 23.74
CA ALA A 162 -10.77 2.09 23.05
C ALA A 162 -10.86 1.76 21.56
N TYR A 163 -10.59 2.76 20.71
CA TYR A 163 -10.51 2.52 19.27
C TYR A 163 -9.29 1.66 18.92
N PRO A 164 -9.41 0.67 18.02
CA PRO A 164 -8.28 -0.16 17.60
C PRO A 164 -7.10 0.63 17.03
N ALA A 165 -7.38 1.76 16.36
CA ALA A 165 -6.34 2.66 15.84
C ALA A 165 -5.55 3.39 16.94
N ARG A 166 -6.08 3.48 18.17
CA ARG A 166 -5.45 4.15 19.32
C ARG A 166 -5.69 3.35 20.61
N PRO A 167 -5.11 2.14 20.73
CA PRO A 167 -5.43 1.22 21.82
C PRO A 167 -4.98 1.76 23.20
N LYS A 168 -3.99 2.65 23.23
CA LYS A 168 -3.47 3.26 24.47
C LYS A 168 -4.38 4.34 25.06
N VAL A 169 -5.38 4.82 24.30
CA VAL A 169 -6.28 5.88 24.74
C VAL A 169 -7.68 5.30 24.92
N MET A 170 -8.03 4.98 26.16
CA MET A 170 -9.39 4.60 26.53
C MET A 170 -10.31 5.81 26.51
N ILE A 171 -11.40 5.70 25.76
CA ILE A 171 -12.46 6.71 25.64
C ILE A 171 -13.48 6.55 26.77
N PHE A 172 -14.00 5.33 26.97
CA PHE A 172 -14.88 5.01 28.07
C PHE A 172 -14.15 4.20 29.14
N LYS A 173 -14.33 4.59 30.39
CA LYS A 173 -13.76 3.91 31.57
C LYS A 173 -14.87 3.72 32.61
N GLY A 174 -15.58 2.61 32.53
CA GLY A 174 -16.72 2.32 33.39
C GLY A 174 -17.92 3.23 33.14
N PHE A 175 -18.22 3.52 31.87
CA PHE A 175 -19.36 4.35 31.50
C PHE A 175 -20.67 3.58 31.65
N SER A 176 -21.62 4.13 32.41
CA SER A 176 -22.95 3.54 32.57
C SER A 176 -24.05 4.57 32.32
N ILE A 177 -25.05 4.22 31.51
CA ILE A 177 -26.21 5.06 31.21
C ILE A 177 -27.44 4.22 30.90
N ILE A 178 -28.60 4.73 31.28
CA ILE A 178 -29.90 4.09 31.05
C ILE A 178 -30.78 5.07 30.27
N ILE A 179 -31.31 4.62 29.14
CA ILE A 179 -32.23 5.37 28.27
C ILE A 179 -33.59 4.68 28.30
N VAL A 180 -34.61 5.43 28.72
CA VAL A 180 -35.97 4.92 28.85
C VAL A 180 -36.71 5.06 27.52
N ALA A 181 -37.51 4.05 27.18
CA ALA A 181 -38.36 4.03 25.98
C ALA A 181 -39.18 5.33 25.83
N GLY A 182 -39.18 5.92 24.63
CA GLY A 182 -39.97 7.11 24.30
C GLY A 182 -39.48 8.43 24.89
N SER A 183 -38.37 8.45 25.65
CA SER A 183 -37.79 9.67 26.21
C SER A 183 -36.59 10.16 25.39
N THR A 184 -36.63 11.41 24.93
CA THR A 184 -35.47 12.10 24.32
C THR A 184 -34.53 12.71 25.36
N ASN A 185 -34.97 12.80 26.61
CA ASN A 185 -34.22 13.43 27.69
C ASN A 185 -33.25 12.43 28.32
N LEU A 186 -31.96 12.64 28.08
CA LEU A 186 -30.85 11.99 28.80
C LEU A 186 -30.97 12.37 30.29
N LYS A 187 -31.43 11.42 31.13
CA LYS A 187 -31.25 11.57 32.58
C LYS A 187 -29.74 11.61 32.84
N LYS A 188 -29.26 12.67 33.50
CA LYS A 188 -27.84 12.89 33.80
C LYS A 188 -27.20 11.59 34.30
N PRO A 189 -26.05 11.17 33.75
CA PRO A 189 -25.38 9.96 34.20
C PRO A 189 -25.05 10.14 35.69
N LYS A 190 -25.57 9.25 36.54
CA LYS A 190 -25.05 9.11 37.90
C LYS A 190 -23.65 8.51 37.74
N ALA A 191 -22.63 9.37 37.72
CA ALA A 191 -21.25 8.97 37.84
C ALA A 191 -21.04 8.39 39.25
N ILE A 192 -21.37 7.11 39.43
CA ILE A 192 -20.98 6.35 40.61
C ILE A 192 -19.53 5.97 40.37
N ILE A 193 -18.60 6.85 40.76
CA ILE A 193 -17.19 6.52 40.87
C ILE A 193 -17.07 5.56 42.06
N ARG A 194 -17.24 4.25 41.83
CA ARG A 194 -16.90 3.24 42.83
C ARG A 194 -15.37 3.12 42.86
N SER A 195 -14.81 3.36 44.04
CA SER A 195 -13.38 3.27 44.30
C SER A 195 -12.87 1.85 44.06
N ARG A 196 -11.73 1.83 43.36
CA ARG A 196 -10.84 0.73 42.96
C ARG A 196 -10.76 -0.43 43.96
N VAL A 197 -10.98 -1.65 43.47
CA VAL A 197 -10.42 -2.92 44.02
C VAL A 197 -9.68 -3.61 42.86
N PRO A 198 -8.42 -4.05 43.03
CA PRO A 198 -7.64 -4.58 41.92
C PRO A 198 -7.96 -6.06 41.73
N LEU A 199 -8.41 -6.45 40.53
CA LEU A 199 -8.42 -7.86 40.15
C LEU A 199 -7.76 -8.05 38.78
N ASN A 200 -6.61 -8.70 38.92
CA ASN A 200 -5.77 -9.45 38.00
C ASN A 200 -6.40 -9.84 36.64
N ASN A 201 -5.67 -9.44 35.59
CA ASN A 201 -5.41 -10.17 34.36
C ASN A 201 -6.24 -11.45 34.12
N GLN A 202 -7.29 -11.37 33.30
CA GLN A 202 -7.51 -12.27 32.16
C GLN A 202 -8.69 -11.80 31.30
N ASN A 203 -8.52 -11.99 30.00
CA ASN A 203 -9.48 -11.70 28.93
C ASN A 203 -10.89 -12.19 29.27
N SER A 204 -11.85 -11.27 29.32
CA SER A 204 -13.26 -11.61 29.27
C SER A 204 -14.08 -10.42 28.79
N PHE A 205 -14.39 -10.39 27.48
CA PHE A 205 -15.51 -9.62 26.97
C PHE A 205 -16.79 -10.31 27.44
N ILE A 206 -17.39 -9.83 28.52
CA ILE A 206 -18.70 -10.28 28.98
C ILE A 206 -19.71 -9.22 28.52
N ILE A 207 -20.42 -9.53 27.43
CA ILE A 207 -21.69 -8.88 27.12
C ILE A 207 -22.70 -9.48 28.09
N TYR A 208 -23.04 -8.76 29.16
CA TYR A 208 -24.17 -9.15 30.01
C TYR A 208 -25.45 -9.06 29.19
N LYS A 209 -25.94 -10.23 28.76
CA LYS A 209 -27.31 -10.44 28.35
C LYS A 209 -28.13 -10.56 29.62
N ASN A 210 -28.90 -9.53 29.97
CA ASN A 210 -30.07 -9.70 30.81
C ASN A 210 -31.20 -8.84 30.28
N ILE A 211 -32.37 -9.47 30.25
CA ILE A 211 -33.64 -9.05 29.64
C ILE A 211 -34.19 -7.80 30.32
#